data_AF-B4W0I6-F1
#
_entry.id   AF-B4W0I6-F1
#
_cell.length_a   1.000
_cell.length_b   1.000
_cell.length_c   1.000
_cell.angle_alpha   90.00
_cell.angle_beta   90.00
_cell.angle_gamma   90.00
#
_symmetry.space_group_name_H-M   'P 1'
#
loop_
_entity.id
_entity.type
_entity.pdbx_description
1 polymer ?
#
loop_
_entity_poly.entity_id
_entity_poly.type
_entity_poly.pdbx_seq_one_letter_code
_entity_poly.pdbx_strand_id
1 'polypeptide(L)' 'MPKKTVQLIIEGGNDYVIAVKGNQKRLHEQIKLTTEQRLPVSLDITTERRSDRITTRSVSVLMTEWH' A
#
# COMPACT_ATOMS: atom_id res chain seq x y z
N MET A 1 3.71 -14.86 14.36
CA MET A 1 4.67 -13.79 14.69
C MET A 1 5.02 -13.03 13.42
N PRO A 2 4.61 -11.74 13.30
CA PRO A 2 5.24 -10.82 12.34
C PRO A 2 5.62 -9.48 13.02
N LYS A 3 6.10 -9.49 14.27
CA LYS A 3 6.32 -8.25 15.03
C LYS A 3 7.76 -7.71 14.96
N LYS A 4 8.79 -8.58 14.90
CA LYS A 4 10.19 -8.13 14.88
C LYS A 4 10.60 -7.43 13.58
N THR A 5 10.22 -7.97 12.43
CA THR A 5 10.67 -7.43 11.13
C THR A 5 10.10 -6.05 10.84
N VAL A 6 8.80 -5.84 11.11
CA VAL A 6 8.14 -4.53 10.89
C VAL A 6 8.66 -3.48 11.86
N GLN A 7 8.92 -3.86 13.11
CA GLN A 7 9.43 -2.94 14.12
C GLN A 7 10.87 -2.48 13.80
N LEU A 8 11.75 -3.40 13.40
CA LEU A 8 13.12 -3.07 12.96
C LEU A 8 13.14 -2.17 11.71
N ILE A 9 12.14 -2.33 10.85
CA ILE A 9 11.93 -1.49 9.67
C ILE A 9 11.62 -0.04 10.11
N ILE A 10 10.66 0.15 11.02
CA ILE A 10 10.28 1.48 11.51
C ILE A 10 11.45 2.15 12.24
N GLU A 11 12.14 1.41 13.11
CA GLU A 11 13.27 1.92 13.92
C GLU A 11 14.50 2.28 13.08
N GLY A 12 14.67 1.67 11.90
CA GLY A 12 15.81 1.90 11.01
C GLY A 12 15.70 3.14 10.13
N GLY A 13 14.55 3.83 10.09
CA GLY A 13 14.36 5.05 9.28
C GLY A 13 14.51 4.85 7.77
N ASN A 14 14.36 3.62 7.28
CA ASN A 14 14.50 3.32 5.87
C ASN A 14 13.13 3.41 5.17
N ASP A 15 13.09 3.98 3.97
CA ASP A 15 11.92 3.94 3.11
C ASP A 15 11.78 2.53 2.50
N TYR A 16 10.77 1.76 2.91
CA TYR A 16 10.59 0.38 2.45
C TYR A 16 9.46 0.24 1.42
N VAL A 17 9.74 -0.53 0.37
CA VAL A 17 8.73 -1.08 -0.54
C VAL A 17 8.38 -2.49 -0.07
N ILE A 18 7.15 -2.68 0.44
CA ILE A 18 6.66 -3.99 0.87
C ILE A 18 5.59 -4.48 -0.11
N ALA A 19 5.90 -5.56 -0.84
CA ALA A 19 4.91 -6.25 -1.64
C ALA A 19 3.98 -7.08 -0.74
N VAL A 20 2.75 -6.62 -0.54
CA VAL A 20 1.74 -7.35 0.23
C VAL A 20 0.98 -8.29 -0.70
N LYS A 21 1.26 -9.59 -0.59
CA LYS A 21 0.55 -10.63 -1.33
C LYS A 21 -0.73 -11.02 -0.58
N GLY A 22 -1.80 -11.29 -1.33
CA GLY A 22 -3.13 -11.59 -0.76
C GLY A 22 -3.21 -12.85 0.12
N ASN A 23 -2.15 -13.66 0.22
CA ASN A 23 -2.07 -14.78 1.16
C ASN A 23 -1.93 -14.31 2.63
N GLN A 24 -1.58 -13.04 2.87
CA GLN A 24 -1.55 -12.41 4.19
C GLN A 24 -2.85 -11.63 4.46
N LYS A 25 -3.98 -12.36 4.58
CA LYS A 25 -5.34 -11.80 4.59
C LYS A 25 -5.52 -10.62 5.55
N ARG A 26 -5.11 -10.74 6.81
CA ARG A 26 -5.30 -9.69 7.84
C ARG A 26 -4.55 -8.40 7.53
N LEU A 27 -3.31 -8.49 7.05
CA LEU A 27 -2.51 -7.32 6.71
C LEU A 27 -3.08 -6.61 5.48
N HIS A 28 -3.45 -7.39 4.47
CA HIS A 28 -4.08 -6.87 3.27
C HIS A 28 -5.43 -6.18 3.58
N GLU A 29 -6.28 -6.80 4.41
CA GLU A 29 -7.55 -6.22 4.87
C GLU A 29 -7.34 -4.92 5.64
N GLN A 30 -6.36 -4.88 6.55
CA GLN A 30 -6.08 -3.69 7.35
C GLN A 30 -5.50 -2.54 6.52
N ILE A 31 -4.63 -2.84 5.55
CA ILE A 31 -4.15 -1.84 4.59
C ILE A 31 -5.34 -1.30 3.81
N LYS A 32 -6.18 -2.17 3.23
CA LYS A 32 -7.39 -1.73 2.51
C LYS A 32 -8.29 -0.83 3.35
N LEU A 33 -8.64 -1.25 4.56
CA LEU A 33 -9.49 -0.48 5.46
C LEU A 33 -8.89 0.91 5.74
N THR A 34 -7.57 0.98 5.97
CA THR A 34 -6.88 2.25 6.23
C THR A 34 -6.80 3.14 4.99
N THR A 35 -6.62 2.55 3.80
CA THR A 35 -6.45 3.28 2.53
C THR A 35 -7.77 3.67 1.88
N GLU A 36 -8.83 2.87 2.01
CA GLU A 36 -10.16 3.12 1.40
C GLU A 36 -10.95 4.17 2.18
N GLN A 37 -10.73 4.27 3.49
CA GLN A 37 -11.42 5.25 4.35
C GLN A 37 -10.78 6.65 4.31
N ARG A 38 -9.69 6.84 3.55
CA ARG A 38 -8.93 8.09 3.51
C ARG A 38 -8.84 8.64 2.10
N LEU A 39 -8.98 9.95 1.99
CA LEU A 39 -8.67 10.67 0.76
C LEU A 39 -7.13 10.74 0.60
N PRO A 40 -6.59 10.37 -0.57
CA PRO A 40 -5.17 10.51 -0.83
C PRO A 40 -4.78 11.98 -0.93
N VAL A 41 -3.59 12.31 -0.41
CA VAL A 41 -2.96 13.64 -0.56
C VAL A 41 -2.53 13.85 -2.01
N SER A 42 -2.14 12.77 -2.68
CA SER A 42 -1.80 12.77 -4.10
C SER A 42 -2.21 11.44 -4.72
N LEU A 43 -2.72 11.47 -5.94
CA LEU A 43 -3.20 10.31 -6.68
C LEU A 43 -2.73 10.42 -8.13
N ASP A 44 -2.02 9.41 -8.59
CA ASP A 44 -1.76 9.19 -10.02
C ASP A 44 -2.52 7.94 -10.49
N ILE A 45 -3.14 8.05 -11.67
CA ILE A 45 -3.81 6.93 -12.31
C ILE A 45 -3.34 6.85 -13.76
N THR A 46 -2.70 5.73 -14.08
CA THR A 46 -2.26 5.44 -15.45
C THR A 46 -3.06 4.27 -16.00
N THR A 47 -3.70 4.47 -17.16
CA THR A 47 -4.38 3.41 -17.89
C THR A 47 -3.66 3.13 -19.20
N GLU A 48 -3.28 1.87 -19.41
CA GLU A 48 -2.63 1.37 -20.61
C GLU A 48 -3.53 0.33 -21.28
N ARG A 49 -3.80 0.50 -22.57
CA ARG A 49 -4.46 -0.54 -23.38
C ARG A 49 -3.41 -1.23 -24.24
N ARG A 50 -3.33 -2.56 -24.16
CA ARG A 50 -2.57 -3.40 -25.10
C ARG A 50 -3.49 -4.44 -25.70
N SER A 51 -3.66 -4.38 -27.02
CA SER A 51 -4.56 -5.26 -27.77
C SER A 51 -5.96 -5.29 -27.16
N ASP A 52 -6.34 -6.43 -26.56
CA ASP A 52 -7.60 -6.70 -25.90
C ASP A 52 -7.60 -6.39 -24.39
N ARG A 53 -6.42 -6.18 -23.79
CA ARG A 53 -6.29 -5.95 -22.34
C ARG A 53 -6.17 -4.48 -22.00
N ILE A 54 -7.03 -4.03 -21.09
CA ILE A 54 -6.92 -2.72 -20.43
C ILE A 54 -6.31 -2.96 -19.05
N THR A 55 -5.25 -2.22 -18.71
CA THR A 55 -4.60 -2.27 -17.40
C THR A 55 -4.62 -0.89 -16.79
N THR A 56 -5.21 -0.76 -15.62
CA THR A 56 -5.19 0.46 -14.81
C THR A 56 -4.27 0.25 -13.62
N ARG A 57 -3.35 1.20 -13.40
CA ARG A 57 -2.46 1.27 -12.24
C ARG A 57 -2.77 2.57 -11.51
N SER A 58 -2.95 2.49 -10.20
CA SER A 58 -3.11 3.66 -9.34
C SER A 58 -1.98 3.70 -8.32
N VAL A 59 -1.50 4.92 -8.06
CA VAL A 59 -0.53 5.21 -7.00
C VAL A 59 -1.13 6.29 -6.13
N SER A 60 -1.34 5.97 -4.85
CA SER A 60 -1.94 6.88 -3.87
C SER A 60 -0.94 7.18 -2.76
N VAL A 61 -0.71 8.47 -2.49
CA VAL A 61 0.03 8.94 -1.31
C VAL A 61 -0.97 9.30 -0.23
N LEU A 62 -0.85 8.67 0.93
CA LEU A 62 -1.73 8.88 2.07
C LEU A 62 -0.93 9.45 3.23
N MET A 63 -1.44 10.50 3.86
CA MET A 63 -0.91 10.96 5.13
C MET A 63 -1.37 9.99 6.22
N THR A 64 -0.42 9.47 7.00
CA THR A 64 -0.72 8.63 8.16
C THR A 64 -0.32 9.38 9.42
N GLU A 65 -1.30 9.68 10.27
CA GLU A 65 -1.02 10.11 11.63
C GLU A 65 -0.63 8.89 12.46
N TRP A 66 0.60 8.87 12.95
CA TRP A 66 1.08 7.88 13.90
C TRP A 66 0.75 8.41 15.31
N HIS A 67 -0.14 7.72 16.03
CA HIS A 67 -0.40 7.94 17.45
C HIS A 67 0.39 6.93 18.29
#